data_AF-A0A2C5ZXE3-F1
#
_entry.id   AF-A0A2C5ZXE3-F1
#
_cell.length_a   1.000
_cell.length_b   1.000
_cell.length_c   1.000
_cell.angle_alpha   90.00
_cell.angle_beta   90.00
_cell.angle_gamma   90.00
#
_symmetry.space_group_name_H-M   'P 1'
#
loop_
_entity.id
_entity.type
_entity.pdbx_description
1 polymer ?
#
loop_
_entity_poly.entity_id
_entity_poly.type
_entity_poly.pdbx_seq_one_letter_code
_entity_poly.pdbx_strand_id
1 'polypeptide(L)'
;MAWRSAEAVSRRLSGGRYDVLGWDPRGVNASLPAVSCFPYDADRDHWSLKTTEYRAVSPSPPAQLAFADAMSDATFEACRRLWGDVGRFVSTAFVARDLERIRLALGEDELTGYLVSYGTGIGQTYANMFPRSVGRLVLDGTEYVRDHRLLGGFGWTALDNVTDAWHDGFLGECVAAGPEHCALARPRPPTVDGAAEDKGEDEVEVEVEALERRMERLMASLVERPVPGYTREAGPSLVTYSALVQAIYGALYNARSWPALARMLAELEAGNSTLAAAMLERAAWEYDPARPAPLKNRPSSDELGQLVICADAYDAPEPPGGLRWWDALWRNMTAQSWIAGDSRFYTVLPCRRFARYWPRPAEVYRGDLNHTLRHPVLLIAETYDPATPLRNGRRLLAEMGRNARLIAHHGYGHSSRDTSRCTDGLAKAFILHGALPDDQETACYADEKPYRYGLGKHAALSDRSADPVELWRQHLAELAVLNPTLLPRRRRLL
;
A
#
# COMPACT_ATOMS: atom_id res chain seq x y z
N MET A 1 -9.18 -15.24 -12.29
CA MET A 1 -8.95 -13.86 -11.81
C MET A 1 -7.98 -13.10 -12.72
N ALA A 2 -6.74 -13.60 -12.91
CA ALA A 2 -5.73 -12.97 -13.78
C ALA A 2 -6.24 -12.64 -15.19
N TRP A 3 -6.98 -13.55 -15.84
CA TRP A 3 -7.60 -13.30 -17.15
C TRP A 3 -8.54 -12.07 -17.17
N ARG A 4 -9.41 -11.92 -16.16
CA ARG A 4 -10.35 -10.79 -16.09
C ARG A 4 -9.60 -9.47 -15.85
N SER A 5 -8.58 -9.49 -15.00
CA SER A 5 -7.70 -8.34 -14.78
C SER A 5 -6.96 -7.95 -16.06
N ALA A 6 -6.44 -8.93 -16.80
CA ALA A 6 -5.79 -8.73 -18.10
C ALA A 6 -6.75 -8.10 -19.12
N GLU A 7 -7.99 -8.58 -19.22
CA GLU A 7 -9.00 -8.02 -20.11
C GLU A 7 -9.37 -6.56 -19.73
N ALA A 8 -9.45 -6.25 -18.44
CA ALA A 8 -9.68 -4.90 -17.97
C ALA A 8 -8.53 -3.96 -18.33
N VAL A 9 -7.28 -4.37 -18.10
CA VAL A 9 -6.08 -3.61 -18.46
C VAL A 9 -5.98 -3.42 -19.97
N SER A 10 -6.19 -4.48 -20.76
CA SER A 10 -6.17 -4.41 -22.23
C SER A 10 -7.21 -3.44 -22.76
N ARG A 11 -8.45 -3.48 -22.24
CA ARG A 11 -9.50 -2.52 -22.62
C ARG A 11 -9.14 -1.08 -22.22
N ARG A 12 -8.68 -0.88 -20.98
CA ARG A 12 -8.31 0.44 -20.43
C ARG A 12 -7.18 1.09 -21.22
N LEU A 13 -6.05 0.38 -21.38
CA LEU A 13 -4.81 0.96 -21.93
C LEU A 13 -4.62 0.78 -23.43
N SER A 14 -5.36 -0.14 -24.06
CA SER A 14 -5.19 -0.40 -25.50
C SER A 14 -6.50 -0.53 -26.30
N GLY A 15 -7.66 -0.50 -25.64
CA GLY A 15 -8.93 -0.79 -26.30
C GLY A 15 -9.04 -2.22 -26.81
N GLY A 16 -8.34 -3.18 -26.20
CA GLY A 16 -8.36 -4.58 -26.60
C GLY A 16 -7.37 -4.93 -27.72
N ARG A 17 -6.40 -4.06 -28.04
CA ARG A 17 -5.43 -4.27 -29.14
C ARG A 17 -4.16 -5.00 -28.72
N TYR A 18 -3.85 -5.01 -27.43
CA TYR A 18 -2.67 -5.67 -26.88
C TYR A 18 -3.08 -6.85 -26.01
N ASP A 19 -2.34 -7.94 -26.15
CA ASP A 19 -2.32 -9.00 -25.15
C ASP A 19 -1.66 -8.47 -23.87
N VAL A 20 -2.14 -8.93 -22.71
CA VAL A 20 -1.59 -8.54 -21.41
C VAL A 20 -0.89 -9.73 -20.81
N LEU A 21 0.43 -9.62 -20.68
CA LEU A 21 1.27 -10.58 -19.99
C LEU A 21 1.62 -10.05 -18.60
N GLY A 22 1.20 -10.79 -17.57
CA GLY A 22 1.73 -10.66 -16.22
C GLY A 22 2.70 -11.80 -15.94
N TRP A 23 3.70 -11.55 -15.09
CA TRP A 23 4.61 -12.59 -14.62
C TRP A 23 4.82 -12.45 -13.11
N ASP A 24 5.14 -13.57 -12.46
CA ASP A 24 5.61 -13.54 -11.09
C ASP A 24 7.15 -13.34 -11.10
N PRO A 25 7.69 -12.29 -10.46
CA PRO A 25 9.14 -12.15 -10.31
C PRO A 25 9.77 -13.37 -9.63
N ARG A 26 11.09 -13.51 -9.77
CA ARG A 26 11.86 -14.57 -9.08
C ARG A 26 11.50 -14.63 -7.58
N GLY A 27 11.28 -15.84 -7.06
CA GLY A 27 10.87 -16.04 -5.67
C GLY A 27 9.37 -15.86 -5.41
N VAL A 28 8.63 -15.20 -6.29
CA VAL A 28 7.23 -14.83 -6.07
C VAL A 28 6.29 -15.92 -6.59
N ASN A 29 5.28 -16.29 -5.80
CA ASN A 29 4.12 -17.09 -6.21
C ASN A 29 4.45 -18.33 -7.08
N ALA A 30 4.34 -18.25 -8.41
CA ALA A 30 4.56 -19.36 -9.33
C ALA A 30 5.99 -19.54 -9.84
N SER A 31 6.83 -18.53 -9.70
CA SER A 31 8.25 -18.63 -10.02
C SER A 31 8.97 -19.47 -8.96
N LEU A 32 9.71 -20.48 -9.40
CA LEU A 32 10.40 -21.42 -8.51
C LEU A 32 11.88 -21.06 -8.30
N PRO A 33 12.42 -21.25 -7.08
CA PRO A 33 11.69 -21.63 -5.86
C PRO A 33 10.78 -20.49 -5.40
N ALA A 34 9.55 -20.81 -4.97
CA ALA A 34 8.66 -19.85 -4.34
C ALA A 34 9.13 -19.65 -2.90
N VAL A 35 9.68 -18.48 -2.61
CA VAL A 35 10.32 -18.20 -1.31
C VAL A 35 9.24 -18.00 -0.27
N SER A 36 9.28 -18.83 0.77
CA SER A 36 8.59 -18.62 2.03
C SER A 36 9.42 -19.19 3.17
N CYS A 37 9.55 -18.45 4.25
CA CYS A 37 10.35 -18.86 5.39
C CYS A 37 9.50 -19.44 6.53
N PHE A 38 8.18 -19.44 6.34
CA PHE A 38 7.22 -20.14 7.19
C PHE A 38 6.72 -21.40 6.48
N PRO A 39 6.59 -22.54 7.20
CA PRO A 39 6.08 -23.77 6.61
C PRO A 39 4.58 -23.68 6.31
N TYR A 40 3.79 -23.04 7.18
CA TYR A 40 2.36 -22.84 6.98
C TYR A 40 1.91 -21.42 7.34
N ASP A 41 0.78 -21.01 6.77
CA ASP A 41 0.15 -19.71 7.06
C ASP A 41 -0.25 -19.58 8.55
N ALA A 42 -0.57 -20.68 9.23
CA ALA A 42 -0.85 -20.67 10.67
C ALA A 42 0.40 -20.32 11.51
N ASP A 43 1.60 -20.72 11.07
CA ASP A 43 2.85 -20.33 11.74
C ASP A 43 3.13 -18.83 11.55
N ARG A 44 2.79 -18.30 10.37
CA ARG A 44 2.84 -16.86 10.09
C ARG A 44 1.84 -16.09 10.94
N ASP A 45 0.61 -16.57 11.06
CA ASP A 45 -0.40 -15.93 11.91
C ASP A 45 0.04 -15.91 13.38
N HIS A 46 0.60 -17.01 13.89
CA HIS A 46 1.17 -17.03 15.24
C HIS A 46 2.30 -15.99 15.41
N TRP A 47 3.13 -15.82 14.38
CA TRP A 47 4.19 -14.81 14.35
C TRP A 47 3.62 -13.39 14.29
N SER A 48 2.58 -13.17 13.48
CA SER A 48 2.00 -11.84 13.21
C SER A 48 1.38 -11.22 14.45
N LEU A 49 0.81 -12.03 15.36
CA LEU A 49 0.26 -11.61 16.65
C LEU A 49 1.21 -10.74 17.48
N LYS A 50 2.53 -10.85 17.27
CA LYS A 50 3.53 -10.02 17.95
C LYS A 50 4.12 -8.93 17.06
N THR A 51 4.24 -9.15 15.75
CA THR A 51 4.80 -8.15 14.83
C THR A 51 3.82 -7.06 14.44
N THR A 52 2.52 -7.24 14.71
CA THR A 52 1.47 -6.24 14.43
C THR A 52 1.09 -5.37 15.63
N GLU A 53 1.75 -5.53 16.78
CA GLU A 53 1.60 -4.60 17.90
C GLU A 53 2.29 -3.27 17.55
N TYR A 54 1.61 -2.13 17.73
CA TYR A 54 2.14 -0.81 17.34
C TYR A 54 2.74 -0.08 18.53
N ARG A 55 3.61 0.89 18.27
CA ARG A 55 4.36 1.60 19.32
C ARG A 55 3.47 2.19 20.40
N ALA A 56 2.32 2.74 19.99
CA ALA A 56 1.39 3.45 20.88
C ALA A 56 0.80 2.57 21.99
N VAL A 57 0.63 1.26 21.75
CA VAL A 57 0.07 0.31 22.73
C VAL A 57 1.14 -0.41 23.54
N SER A 58 2.41 -0.03 23.36
CA SER A 58 3.54 -0.70 23.98
C SER A 58 3.82 -0.16 25.39
N PRO A 59 3.85 -1.00 26.43
CA PRO A 59 4.31 -0.58 27.75
C PRO A 59 5.83 -0.33 27.78
N SER A 60 6.59 -0.85 26.81
CA SER A 60 8.03 -0.63 26.67
C SER A 60 8.44 -0.73 25.20
N PRO A 61 8.40 0.39 24.45
CA PRO A 61 8.83 0.40 23.05
C PRO A 61 10.26 -0.15 22.82
N PRO A 62 11.27 0.13 23.68
CA PRO A 62 12.59 -0.48 23.51
C PRO A 62 12.60 -2.00 23.64
N ALA A 63 11.80 -2.57 24.55
CA ALA A 63 11.70 -4.02 24.70
C ALA A 63 10.98 -4.66 23.51
N GLN A 64 9.90 -4.03 23.02
CA GLN A 64 9.20 -4.45 21.82
C GLN A 64 10.11 -4.40 20.58
N LEU A 65 10.91 -3.34 20.44
CA LEU A 65 11.87 -3.23 19.34
C LEU A 65 12.92 -4.35 19.40
N ALA A 66 13.48 -4.62 20.58
CA ALA A 66 14.44 -5.71 20.77
C ALA A 66 13.80 -7.07 20.43
N PHE A 67 12.53 -7.28 20.78
CA PHE A 67 11.79 -8.47 20.42
C PHE A 67 11.57 -8.59 18.91
N ALA A 68 11.11 -7.53 18.25
CA ALA A 68 10.93 -7.49 16.79
C ALA A 68 12.25 -7.67 16.02
N ASP A 69 13.36 -7.17 16.55
CA ASP A 69 14.70 -7.38 16.01
C ASP A 69 15.16 -8.84 16.13
N ALA A 70 14.84 -9.51 17.23
CA ALA A 70 15.09 -10.95 17.40
C ALA A 70 14.20 -11.79 16.47
N MET A 71 12.95 -11.39 16.27
CA MET A 71 12.05 -12.02 15.29
C MET A 71 12.61 -11.88 13.87
N SER A 72 13.07 -10.68 13.49
CA SER A 72 13.69 -10.46 12.18
C SER A 72 14.93 -11.35 11.96
N ASP A 73 15.77 -11.51 12.99
CA ASP A 73 16.93 -12.41 12.97
C ASP A 73 16.49 -13.87 12.74
N ALA A 74 15.51 -14.34 13.49
CA ALA A 74 14.97 -15.70 13.37
C ALA A 74 14.33 -15.97 11.99
N THR A 75 13.55 -15.02 11.45
CA THR A 75 12.95 -15.12 10.12
C THR A 75 14.04 -15.23 9.04
N PHE A 76 15.06 -14.38 9.08
CA PHE A 76 16.14 -14.43 8.09
C PHE A 76 17.04 -15.66 8.25
N GLU A 77 17.23 -16.17 9.47
CA GLU A 77 17.88 -17.46 9.67
C GLU A 77 17.10 -18.61 9.03
N ALA A 78 15.78 -18.64 9.23
CA ALA A 78 14.91 -19.64 8.60
C ALA A 78 14.99 -19.56 7.08
N CYS A 79 14.91 -18.34 6.52
CA CYS A 79 15.11 -18.11 5.08
C CYS A 79 16.45 -18.64 4.59
N ARG A 80 17.54 -18.37 5.33
CA ARG A 80 18.90 -18.80 4.96
C ARG A 80 19.05 -20.32 4.97
N ARG A 81 18.43 -21.00 5.94
CA ARG A 81 18.44 -22.47 6.08
C ARG A 81 17.63 -23.15 4.99
N LEU A 82 16.46 -22.60 4.63
CA LEU A 82 15.56 -23.18 3.64
C LEU A 82 16.01 -22.91 2.19
N TRP A 83 16.43 -21.69 1.91
CA TRP A 83 16.60 -21.20 0.53
C TRP A 83 18.04 -20.88 0.16
N GLY A 84 18.99 -21.22 1.03
CA GLY A 84 20.39 -21.04 0.70
C GLY A 84 20.75 -19.57 0.52
N ASP A 85 21.39 -19.26 -0.59
CA ASP A 85 21.88 -17.94 -0.92
C ASP A 85 20.88 -17.05 -1.68
N VAL A 86 19.58 -17.40 -1.67
CA VAL A 86 18.52 -16.68 -2.40
C VAL A 86 18.54 -15.16 -2.19
N GLY A 87 18.84 -14.69 -0.97
CA GLY A 87 18.90 -13.26 -0.63
C GLY A 87 19.85 -12.47 -1.55
N ARG A 88 20.88 -13.12 -2.11
CA ARG A 88 21.83 -12.46 -3.03
C ARG A 88 21.26 -12.18 -4.42
N PHE A 89 20.15 -12.83 -4.78
CA PHE A 89 19.65 -12.88 -6.16
C PHE A 89 18.26 -12.28 -6.33
N VAL A 90 17.69 -11.65 -5.30
CA VAL A 90 16.32 -11.11 -5.32
C VAL A 90 16.24 -9.59 -5.54
N SER A 91 17.37 -8.90 -5.74
CA SER A 91 17.38 -7.44 -5.97
C SER A 91 16.54 -7.02 -7.19
N THR A 92 16.09 -5.76 -7.20
CA THR A 92 15.35 -5.17 -8.33
C THR A 92 16.15 -5.28 -9.64
N ALA A 93 17.47 -5.11 -9.60
CA ALA A 93 18.34 -5.20 -10.78
C ALA A 93 18.24 -6.57 -11.47
N PHE A 94 18.14 -7.62 -10.67
CA PHE A 94 17.96 -8.98 -11.16
C PHE A 94 16.58 -9.23 -11.76
N VAL A 95 15.54 -8.61 -11.20
CA VAL A 95 14.19 -8.66 -11.78
C VAL A 95 14.14 -7.90 -13.11
N ALA A 96 14.86 -6.77 -13.22
CA ALA A 96 15.01 -6.04 -14.49
C ALA A 96 15.72 -6.89 -15.56
N ARG A 97 16.73 -7.71 -15.18
CA ARG A 97 17.34 -8.68 -16.11
C ARG A 97 16.35 -9.75 -16.55
N ASP A 98 15.51 -10.26 -15.65
CA ASP A 98 14.48 -11.24 -16.02
C ASP A 98 13.49 -10.64 -17.02
N LEU A 99 13.08 -9.39 -16.79
CA LEU A 99 12.20 -8.67 -17.72
C LEU A 99 12.83 -8.51 -19.11
N GLU A 100 14.14 -8.28 -19.20
CA GLU A 100 14.85 -8.26 -20.48
C GLU A 100 14.85 -9.64 -21.16
N ARG A 101 15.01 -10.71 -20.38
CA ARG A 101 14.95 -12.08 -20.93
C ARG A 101 13.53 -12.43 -21.39
N ILE A 102 12.50 -11.98 -20.68
CA ILE A 102 11.10 -12.15 -21.09
C ILE A 102 10.85 -11.42 -22.41
N ARG A 103 11.24 -10.13 -22.52
CA ARG A 103 11.11 -9.36 -23.77
C ARG A 103 11.77 -10.10 -24.95
N LEU A 104 13.01 -10.53 -24.78
CA LEU A 104 13.75 -11.28 -25.82
C LEU A 104 13.07 -12.60 -26.18
N ALA A 105 12.51 -13.32 -25.21
CA ALA A 105 11.81 -14.59 -25.44
C ALA A 105 10.47 -14.40 -26.18
N LEU A 106 9.82 -13.25 -26.00
CA LEU A 106 8.63 -12.87 -26.77
C LEU A 106 8.96 -12.43 -28.21
N GLY A 107 10.24 -12.21 -28.52
CA GLY A 107 10.66 -11.72 -29.83
C GLY A 107 10.33 -10.24 -30.07
N GLU A 108 10.08 -9.49 -29.01
CA GLU A 108 9.75 -8.06 -29.08
C GLU A 108 11.03 -7.23 -29.15
N ASP A 109 11.13 -6.24 -30.04
CA ASP A 109 12.31 -5.37 -30.16
C ASP A 109 12.46 -4.39 -28.97
N GLU A 110 11.33 -3.95 -28.43
CA GLU A 110 11.23 -2.96 -27.36
C GLU A 110 10.17 -3.37 -26.33
N LEU A 111 10.36 -2.99 -25.07
CA LEU A 111 9.41 -3.24 -24.00
C LEU A 111 8.25 -2.24 -24.07
N THR A 112 7.04 -2.74 -24.26
CA THR A 112 5.80 -2.04 -23.90
C THR A 112 5.32 -2.57 -22.55
N GLY A 113 5.08 -1.70 -21.57
CA GLY A 113 4.77 -2.12 -20.21
C GLY A 113 3.96 -1.10 -19.42
N TYR A 114 3.14 -1.60 -18.51
CA TYR A 114 2.44 -0.83 -17.48
C TYR A 114 2.85 -1.42 -16.13
N LEU A 115 3.59 -0.63 -15.35
CA LEU A 115 4.18 -1.04 -14.09
C LEU A 115 3.66 -0.13 -12.97
N VAL A 116 3.27 -0.72 -11.85
CA VAL A 116 2.58 -0.02 -10.77
C VAL A 116 3.35 -0.14 -9.46
N SER A 117 3.39 0.92 -8.65
CA SER A 117 3.99 0.91 -7.31
C SER A 117 5.47 0.49 -7.33
N TYR A 118 5.90 -0.50 -6.56
CA TYR A 118 7.22 -1.13 -6.67
C TYR A 118 7.59 -1.59 -8.09
N GLY A 119 6.59 -1.94 -8.92
CA GLY A 119 6.79 -2.16 -10.35
C GLY A 119 7.43 -0.96 -11.05
N THR A 120 7.12 0.27 -10.63
CA THR A 120 7.79 1.48 -11.15
C THR A 120 9.28 1.51 -10.82
N GLY A 121 9.69 0.95 -9.68
CA GLY A 121 11.10 0.77 -9.34
C GLY A 121 11.82 -0.24 -10.23
N ILE A 122 11.14 -1.34 -10.59
CA ILE A 122 11.58 -2.27 -11.65
C ILE A 122 11.71 -1.52 -12.97
N GLY A 123 10.72 -0.71 -13.34
CA GLY A 123 10.71 0.05 -14.60
C GLY A 123 11.83 1.09 -14.70
N GLN A 124 12.06 1.85 -13.63
CA GLN A 124 13.19 2.79 -13.52
C GLN A 124 14.53 2.09 -13.70
N THR A 125 14.70 0.94 -13.03
CA THR A 125 15.93 0.16 -13.09
C THR A 125 16.13 -0.45 -14.49
N TYR A 126 15.07 -1.04 -15.06
CA TYR A 126 15.08 -1.61 -16.41
C TYR A 126 15.43 -0.56 -17.47
N ALA A 127 14.77 0.60 -17.44
CA ALA A 127 14.97 1.65 -18.44
C ALA A 127 16.42 2.12 -18.47
N ASN A 128 17.09 2.19 -17.32
CA ASN A 128 18.47 2.66 -17.27
C ASN A 128 19.51 1.54 -17.42
N MET A 129 19.18 0.28 -17.12
CA MET A 129 20.03 -0.88 -17.44
C MET A 129 19.99 -1.24 -18.93
N PHE A 130 18.83 -1.05 -19.59
CA PHE A 130 18.57 -1.44 -20.97
C PHE A 130 17.94 -0.28 -21.79
N PRO A 131 18.61 0.89 -21.90
CA PRO A 131 18.01 2.09 -22.48
C PRO A 131 17.59 1.94 -23.95
N ARG A 132 18.23 1.01 -24.68
CA ARG A 132 17.90 0.71 -26.09
C ARG A 132 16.71 -0.24 -26.26
N SER A 133 16.25 -0.85 -25.18
CA SER A 133 15.13 -1.81 -25.16
C SER A 133 13.84 -1.15 -24.66
N VAL A 134 13.86 0.13 -24.30
CA VAL A 134 12.66 0.85 -23.84
C VAL A 134 11.78 1.23 -25.03
N GLY A 135 10.53 0.76 -25.02
CA GLY A 135 9.46 1.14 -25.93
C GLY A 135 8.47 2.08 -25.25
N ARG A 136 7.26 1.58 -24.98
CA ARG A 136 6.17 2.34 -24.36
C ARG A 136 5.97 1.91 -22.92
N LEU A 137 6.71 2.54 -22.01
CA LEU A 137 6.69 2.20 -20.59
C LEU A 137 5.92 3.23 -19.76
N VAL A 138 4.83 2.81 -19.14
CA VAL A 138 4.03 3.59 -18.19
C VAL A 138 4.38 3.17 -16.76
N LEU A 139 4.75 4.13 -15.93
CA LEU A 139 5.08 3.95 -14.51
C LEU A 139 4.03 4.69 -13.66
N ASP A 140 3.16 3.95 -12.97
CA ASP A 140 1.96 4.48 -12.29
C ASP A 140 2.02 4.24 -10.77
N GLY A 141 1.79 5.27 -9.95
CA GLY A 141 2.18 5.27 -8.55
C GLY A 141 3.71 5.24 -8.44
N THR A 142 4.33 6.34 -8.87
CA THR A 142 5.78 6.41 -9.10
C THR A 142 6.59 6.42 -7.80
N GLU A 143 7.43 5.40 -7.60
CA GLU A 143 8.49 5.40 -6.60
C GLU A 143 9.69 6.24 -7.04
N TYR A 144 10.57 6.59 -6.10
CA TYR A 144 11.87 7.17 -6.42
C TYR A 144 12.99 6.27 -5.87
N VAL A 145 13.51 5.38 -6.71
CA VAL A 145 14.38 4.26 -6.28
C VAL A 145 15.69 4.70 -5.63
N ARG A 146 16.10 5.97 -5.77
CA ARG A 146 17.26 6.53 -5.06
C ARG A 146 17.07 6.48 -3.56
N ASP A 147 15.86 6.77 -3.06
CA ASP A 147 15.59 6.72 -1.63
C ASP A 147 15.66 5.27 -1.13
N HIS A 148 15.27 4.30 -1.95
CA HIS A 148 15.26 2.88 -1.58
C HIS A 148 16.67 2.31 -1.42
N ARG A 149 17.69 3.02 -1.89
CA ARG A 149 19.10 2.69 -1.66
C ARG A 149 19.57 3.05 -0.24
N LEU A 150 18.79 3.83 0.51
CA LEU A 150 19.10 4.23 1.89
C LEU A 150 18.51 3.23 2.88
N LEU A 151 19.20 3.00 4.00
CA LEU A 151 18.73 2.11 5.05
C LEU A 151 17.48 2.71 5.71
N GLY A 152 16.32 2.10 5.47
CA GLY A 152 15.02 2.57 5.93
C GLY A 152 14.27 3.45 4.92
N GLY A 153 14.91 3.81 3.80
CA GLY A 153 14.37 4.68 2.76
C GLY A 153 12.99 4.31 2.28
N PHE A 154 12.81 3.02 1.97
CA PHE A 154 11.53 2.46 1.58
C PHE A 154 10.40 2.75 2.59
N GLY A 155 10.71 2.86 3.88
CA GLY A 155 9.75 3.12 4.94
C GLY A 155 9.25 4.57 4.97
N TRP A 156 10.15 5.55 4.95
CA TRP A 156 9.77 6.96 5.21
C TRP A 156 9.31 7.74 3.97
N THR A 157 9.44 7.18 2.76
CA THR A 157 9.18 7.88 1.49
C THR A 157 7.76 8.35 1.22
N ALA A 158 6.78 8.05 2.10
CA ALA A 158 5.38 8.41 1.91
C ALA A 158 4.65 8.90 3.18
N LEU A 159 5.33 9.01 4.32
CA LEU A 159 4.66 9.18 5.62
C LEU A 159 3.81 10.45 5.73
N ASP A 160 4.32 11.58 5.25
CA ASP A 160 3.59 12.86 5.18
C ASP A 160 2.31 12.76 4.33
N ASN A 161 2.37 12.14 3.14
CA ASN A 161 1.22 12.08 2.24
C ASN A 161 0.10 11.17 2.75
N VAL A 162 0.41 10.23 3.66
CA VAL A 162 -0.60 9.46 4.39
C VAL A 162 -1.39 10.36 5.33
N THR A 163 -0.71 11.28 6.02
CA THR A 163 -1.35 12.27 6.89
C THR A 163 -2.25 13.20 6.07
N ASP A 164 -1.77 13.67 4.92
CA ASP A 164 -2.56 14.52 4.02
C ASP A 164 -3.76 13.76 3.42
N ALA A 165 -3.57 12.50 2.99
CA ALA A 165 -4.66 11.66 2.47
C ALA A 165 -5.73 11.34 3.52
N TRP A 166 -5.34 11.27 4.81
CA TRP A 166 -6.27 11.13 5.91
C TRP A 166 -7.04 12.43 6.18
N HIS A 167 -6.32 13.54 6.37
CA HIS A 167 -6.91 14.82 6.75
C HIS A 167 -7.73 15.43 5.60
N ASP A 168 -7.10 15.73 4.46
CA ASP A 168 -7.76 16.40 3.33
C ASP A 168 -8.65 15.44 2.55
N GLY A 169 -8.22 14.17 2.46
CA GLY A 169 -8.94 13.13 1.74
C GLY A 169 -10.07 12.54 2.56
N PHE A 170 -9.76 11.58 3.42
CA PHE A 170 -10.78 10.82 4.14
C PHE A 170 -11.71 11.71 4.99
N LEU A 171 -11.16 12.59 5.83
CA LEU A 171 -11.96 13.48 6.68
C LEU A 171 -12.55 14.66 5.90
N GLY A 172 -11.72 15.33 5.11
CA GLY A 172 -12.13 16.49 4.31
C GLY A 172 -13.24 16.19 3.31
N GLU A 173 -13.09 15.12 2.50
CA GLU A 173 -14.13 14.72 1.56
C GLU A 173 -15.36 14.13 2.26
N CYS A 174 -15.21 13.56 3.47
CA CYS A 174 -16.37 13.14 4.26
C CYS A 174 -17.23 14.34 4.69
N VAL A 175 -16.60 15.40 5.21
CA VAL A 175 -17.27 16.65 5.59
C VAL A 175 -17.90 17.30 4.35
N ALA A 176 -17.14 17.45 3.27
CA ALA A 176 -17.63 18.03 2.02
C ALA A 176 -18.79 17.24 1.39
N ALA A 177 -18.82 15.92 1.60
CA ALA A 177 -19.90 15.08 1.13
C ALA A 177 -21.20 15.32 1.92
N GLY A 178 -21.11 15.63 3.21
CA GLY A 178 -22.23 15.92 4.11
C GLY A 178 -22.83 14.68 4.80
N PRO A 179 -23.73 14.86 5.79
CA PRO A 179 -24.30 13.78 6.61
C PRO A 179 -25.18 12.78 5.83
N GLU A 180 -25.65 13.19 4.66
CA GLU A 180 -26.36 12.33 3.69
C GLU A 180 -25.42 11.36 2.97
N HIS A 181 -24.12 11.67 2.92
CA HIS A 181 -23.12 10.96 2.13
C HIS A 181 -21.94 10.40 2.93
N CYS A 182 -21.76 10.84 4.17
CA CYS A 182 -20.76 10.30 5.07
C CYS A 182 -21.34 10.17 6.49
N ALA A 183 -21.23 8.96 7.07
CA ALA A 183 -21.74 8.68 8.41
C ALA A 183 -21.04 9.50 9.51
N LEU A 184 -19.77 9.85 9.31
CA LEU A 184 -18.98 10.63 10.26
C LEU A 184 -19.33 12.13 10.25
N ALA A 185 -19.88 12.64 9.14
CA ALA A 185 -20.33 14.02 8.99
C ALA A 185 -21.65 14.31 9.72
N ARG A 186 -22.26 13.30 10.35
CA ARG A 186 -23.44 13.49 11.22
C ARG A 186 -23.01 14.14 12.55
N PRO A 187 -23.69 15.20 12.99
CA PRO A 187 -23.46 15.78 14.31
C PRO A 187 -23.67 14.74 15.40
N ARG A 188 -22.90 14.85 16.48
CA ARG A 188 -23.15 14.07 17.70
C ARG A 188 -23.58 14.99 18.83
N PRO A 189 -24.57 14.58 19.64
CA PRO A 189 -24.84 15.28 20.88
C PRO A 189 -23.56 15.25 21.75
N PRO A 190 -23.23 16.35 22.45
CA PRO A 190 -22.09 16.38 23.34
C PRO A 190 -22.21 15.26 24.39
N THR A 191 -21.20 14.41 24.46
CA THR A 191 -21.06 13.43 25.55
C THR A 191 -20.77 14.18 26.86
N VAL A 192 -21.32 13.66 27.96
CA VAL A 192 -21.54 14.27 29.30
C VAL A 192 -20.33 14.94 30.00
N ASP A 193 -19.13 14.94 29.41
CA ASP A 193 -17.91 15.50 30.03
C ASP A 193 -17.44 16.86 29.45
N GLY A 194 -18.25 17.54 28.64
CA GLY A 194 -17.96 18.88 28.13
C GLY A 194 -19.18 19.78 28.22
N ALA A 195 -19.07 20.86 29.01
CA ALA A 195 -20.11 21.86 29.18
C ALA A 195 -20.63 22.36 27.82
N ALA A 196 -21.90 22.08 27.53
CA ALA A 196 -22.62 22.73 26.45
C ALA A 196 -23.03 24.13 26.93
N GLU A 197 -22.52 25.17 26.29
CA GLU A 197 -23.33 26.37 26.12
C GLU A 197 -24.45 26.00 25.15
N ASP A 198 -25.67 26.11 25.65
CA ASP A 198 -26.94 25.89 24.95
C ASP A 198 -26.99 26.80 23.71
N LYS A 199 -26.59 26.26 22.56
CA LYS A 199 -26.86 26.83 21.24
C LYS A 199 -27.81 25.87 20.57
N GLY A 200 -28.99 26.38 20.22
CA GLY A 200 -30.15 25.62 19.76
C GLY A 200 -29.86 24.68 18.60
N GLU A 201 -30.82 23.77 18.38
CA GLU A 201 -30.84 22.62 17.46
C GLU A 201 -30.77 22.99 15.95
N ASP A 202 -30.14 24.09 15.58
CA ASP A 202 -29.83 24.41 14.20
C ASP A 202 -28.52 23.69 13.79
N GLU A 203 -28.62 22.91 12.71
CA GLU A 203 -27.60 22.12 12.01
C GLU A 203 -26.15 22.64 12.16
N VAL A 204 -25.43 22.20 13.18
CA VAL A 204 -23.99 22.47 13.28
C VAL A 204 -23.26 21.54 12.31
N GLU A 205 -22.86 22.06 11.16
CA GLU A 205 -21.99 21.36 10.22
C GLU A 205 -20.71 20.87 10.93
N VAL A 206 -20.34 19.61 10.68
CA VAL A 206 -19.15 19.02 11.28
C VAL A 206 -17.92 19.53 10.53
N GLU A 207 -17.13 20.39 11.17
CA GLU A 207 -15.83 20.84 10.64
C GLU A 207 -14.78 19.71 10.67
N VAL A 208 -13.84 19.72 9.71
CA VAL A 208 -12.77 18.70 9.59
C VAL A 208 -11.97 18.59 10.88
N GLU A 209 -11.58 19.72 11.45
CA GLU A 209 -10.87 19.82 12.74
C GLU A 209 -11.63 19.19 13.91
N ALA A 210 -12.95 19.35 13.93
CA ALA A 210 -13.79 18.74 14.98
C ALA A 210 -13.92 17.23 14.77
N LEU A 211 -13.99 16.78 13.52
CA LEU A 211 -14.00 15.37 13.17
C LEU A 211 -12.65 14.70 13.45
N GLU A 212 -11.53 15.36 13.18
CA GLU A 212 -10.21 14.83 13.49
C GLU A 212 -10.05 14.61 14.99
N ARG A 213 -10.39 15.61 15.83
CA ARG A 213 -10.38 15.44 17.30
C ARG A 213 -11.28 14.31 17.79
N ARG A 214 -12.39 14.04 17.11
CA ARG A 214 -13.26 12.88 17.41
C ARG A 214 -12.54 11.56 17.12
N MET A 215 -11.89 11.47 15.98
CA MET A 215 -11.11 10.28 15.60
C MET A 215 -9.89 10.09 16.51
N GLU A 216 -9.18 11.16 16.88
CA GLU A 216 -8.09 11.10 17.85
C GLU A 216 -8.53 10.55 19.21
N ARG A 217 -9.68 11.01 19.73
CA ARG A 217 -10.27 10.45 20.97
C ARG A 217 -10.63 8.98 20.83
N LEU A 218 -11.19 8.57 19.69
CA LEU A 218 -11.48 7.17 19.42
C LEU A 218 -10.19 6.34 19.42
N MET A 219 -9.15 6.79 18.72
CA MET A 219 -7.86 6.11 18.70
C MET A 219 -7.22 6.02 20.09
N ALA A 220 -7.23 7.11 20.86
CA ALA A 220 -6.73 7.14 22.23
C ALA A 220 -7.47 6.14 23.14
N SER A 221 -8.80 6.04 23.02
CA SER A 221 -9.59 5.06 23.77
C SER A 221 -9.18 3.61 23.50
N LEU A 222 -8.80 3.31 22.25
CA LEU A 222 -8.33 1.97 21.86
C LEU A 222 -6.90 1.68 22.31
N VAL A 223 -6.09 2.71 22.54
CA VAL A 223 -4.77 2.58 23.18
C VAL A 223 -4.94 2.23 24.65
N GLU A 224 -5.86 2.89 25.35
CA GLU A 224 -6.15 2.61 26.75
C GLU A 224 -6.79 1.23 26.94
N ARG A 225 -7.75 0.88 26.09
CA ARG A 225 -8.46 -0.40 26.18
C ARG A 225 -9.09 -0.81 24.84
N PRO A 226 -8.69 -1.97 24.28
CA PRO A 226 -9.38 -2.56 23.12
C PRO A 226 -10.86 -2.81 23.39
N VAL A 227 -11.69 -2.66 22.36
CA VAL A 227 -13.14 -2.85 22.46
C VAL A 227 -13.50 -4.30 22.14
N PRO A 228 -14.27 -5.00 23.00
CA PRO A 228 -14.76 -6.34 22.70
C PRO A 228 -15.66 -6.36 21.47
N GLY A 229 -15.47 -7.37 20.64
CA GLY A 229 -16.29 -7.66 19.47
C GLY A 229 -16.80 -9.10 19.48
N TYR A 230 -17.76 -9.37 18.62
CA TYR A 230 -18.22 -10.73 18.34
C TYR A 230 -18.64 -10.85 16.88
N THR A 231 -18.26 -11.96 16.25
CA THR A 231 -18.85 -12.39 14.98
C THR A 231 -19.24 -13.85 15.08
N ARG A 232 -20.21 -14.30 14.28
CA ARG A 232 -20.60 -15.72 14.26
C ARG A 232 -19.47 -16.59 13.70
N GLU A 233 -18.66 -16.03 12.80
CA GLU A 233 -17.59 -16.74 12.10
C GLU A 233 -16.31 -16.87 12.92
N ALA A 234 -15.92 -15.83 13.68
CA ALA A 234 -14.69 -15.82 14.47
C ALA A 234 -14.93 -16.04 15.98
N GLY A 235 -16.16 -15.87 16.46
CA GLY A 235 -16.47 -15.89 17.88
C GLY A 235 -16.04 -14.59 18.57
N PRO A 236 -15.50 -14.66 19.81
CA PRO A 236 -14.96 -13.48 20.50
C PRO A 236 -13.84 -12.82 19.70
N SER A 237 -13.88 -11.49 19.64
CA SER A 237 -12.90 -10.68 18.91
C SER A 237 -12.51 -9.43 19.69
N LEU A 238 -11.41 -8.78 19.29
CA LEU A 238 -10.97 -7.52 19.86
C LEU A 238 -10.72 -6.51 18.76
N VAL A 239 -11.40 -5.36 18.85
CA VAL A 239 -11.07 -4.18 18.06
C VAL A 239 -9.92 -3.47 18.77
N THR A 240 -8.72 -3.60 18.23
CA THR A 240 -7.48 -3.01 18.78
C THR A 240 -7.10 -1.75 18.03
N TYR A 241 -6.29 -0.89 18.68
CA TYR A 241 -5.66 0.26 18.02
C TYR A 241 -4.94 -0.17 16.73
N SER A 242 -4.01 -1.14 16.82
CA SER A 242 -3.19 -1.55 15.68
C SER A 242 -4.01 -2.09 14.51
N ALA A 243 -5.04 -2.91 14.78
CA ALA A 243 -5.89 -3.45 13.74
C ALA A 243 -6.70 -2.34 13.04
N LEU A 244 -7.20 -1.37 13.81
CA LEU A 244 -7.92 -0.25 13.24
C LEU A 244 -7.01 0.68 12.43
N VAL A 245 -5.79 0.96 12.90
CA VAL A 245 -4.80 1.74 12.12
C VAL A 245 -4.46 1.04 10.81
N GLN A 246 -4.25 -0.27 10.82
CA GLN A 246 -3.99 -1.04 9.59
C GLN A 246 -5.17 -0.96 8.61
N ALA A 247 -6.40 -1.07 9.11
CA ALA A 247 -7.59 -0.92 8.29
C ALA A 247 -7.73 0.49 7.70
N ILE A 248 -7.42 1.53 8.48
CA ILE A 248 -7.38 2.91 7.98
C ILE A 248 -6.34 3.03 6.87
N TYR A 249 -5.10 2.60 7.12
CA TYR A 249 -4.03 2.68 6.11
C TYR A 249 -4.39 1.90 4.84
N GLY A 250 -4.93 0.68 4.98
CA GLY A 250 -5.43 -0.11 3.86
C GLY A 250 -6.52 0.61 3.07
N ALA A 251 -7.50 1.21 3.73
CA ALA A 251 -8.57 1.95 3.07
C ALA A 251 -8.06 3.17 2.30
N LEU A 252 -7.00 3.83 2.78
CA LEU A 252 -6.39 4.96 2.07
C LEU A 252 -5.82 4.55 0.71
N TYR A 253 -5.57 3.26 0.42
CA TYR A 253 -5.14 2.82 -0.92
C TYR A 253 -6.26 2.90 -1.96
N ASN A 254 -7.53 2.91 -1.54
CA ASN A 254 -8.68 2.94 -2.45
C ASN A 254 -9.86 3.71 -1.83
N ALA A 255 -10.08 4.93 -2.31
CA ALA A 255 -11.16 5.81 -1.83
C ALA A 255 -12.58 5.24 -2.00
N ARG A 256 -12.79 4.22 -2.83
CA ARG A 256 -14.10 3.55 -2.98
C ARG A 256 -14.55 2.85 -1.69
N SER A 257 -13.62 2.48 -0.81
CA SER A 257 -13.93 1.82 0.47
C SER A 257 -14.27 2.80 1.61
N TRP A 258 -13.99 4.09 1.43
CA TRP A 258 -14.11 5.10 2.48
C TRP A 258 -15.52 5.24 3.08
N PRO A 259 -16.63 5.10 2.33
CA PRO A 259 -17.97 5.09 2.93
C PRO A 259 -18.18 3.96 3.95
N ALA A 260 -17.64 2.77 3.67
CA ALA A 260 -17.73 1.64 4.59
C ALA A 260 -16.85 1.87 5.83
N LEU A 261 -15.63 2.39 5.64
CA LEU A 261 -14.76 2.77 6.76
C LEU A 261 -15.39 3.86 7.64
N ALA A 262 -15.94 4.93 7.04
CA ALA A 262 -16.58 6.01 7.79
C ALA A 262 -17.79 5.50 8.60
N ARG A 263 -18.59 4.59 8.04
CA ARG A 263 -19.68 3.96 8.78
C ARG A 263 -19.17 3.11 9.95
N MET A 264 -18.14 2.31 9.73
CA MET A 264 -17.52 1.51 10.78
C MET A 264 -16.97 2.38 11.92
N LEU A 265 -16.25 3.47 11.61
CA LEU A 265 -15.74 4.41 12.59
C LEU A 265 -16.86 5.14 13.34
N ALA A 266 -17.92 5.55 12.63
CA ALA A 266 -19.09 6.18 13.25
C ALA A 266 -19.84 5.23 14.20
N GLU A 267 -20.03 3.96 13.83
CA GLU A 267 -20.66 2.96 14.71
C GLU A 267 -19.76 2.64 15.92
N LEU A 268 -18.45 2.49 15.71
CA LEU A 268 -17.50 2.21 16.78
C LEU A 268 -17.41 3.37 17.78
N GLU A 269 -17.35 4.61 17.30
CA GLU A 269 -17.42 5.81 18.14
C GLU A 269 -18.74 5.85 18.93
N ALA A 270 -19.82 5.20 18.46
CA ALA A 270 -21.11 5.14 19.17
C ALA A 270 -21.17 4.00 20.21
N GLY A 271 -20.06 3.27 20.39
CA GLY A 271 -20.00 2.09 21.25
C GLY A 271 -20.51 0.80 20.60
N ASN A 272 -20.84 0.81 19.30
CA ASN A 272 -21.23 -0.39 18.57
C ASN A 272 -20.02 -0.95 17.79
N SER A 273 -19.42 -2.01 18.32
CA SER A 273 -18.25 -2.67 17.71
C SER A 273 -18.61 -3.70 16.64
N THR A 274 -19.89 -3.95 16.36
CA THR A 274 -20.34 -5.05 15.49
C THR A 274 -19.70 -4.98 14.09
N LEU A 275 -19.77 -3.80 13.45
CA LEU A 275 -19.24 -3.61 12.11
C LEU A 275 -17.70 -3.66 12.09
N ALA A 276 -17.06 -3.07 13.10
CA ALA A 276 -15.61 -3.13 13.26
C ALA A 276 -15.12 -4.57 13.45
N ALA A 277 -15.75 -5.36 14.31
CA ALA A 277 -15.44 -6.77 14.49
C ALA A 277 -15.59 -7.56 13.17
N ALA A 278 -16.68 -7.34 12.44
CA ALA A 278 -16.92 -8.01 11.15
C ALA A 278 -15.90 -7.66 10.07
N MET A 279 -15.44 -6.40 10.03
CA MET A 279 -14.51 -5.89 9.02
C MET A 279 -13.04 -6.20 9.33
N LEU A 280 -12.66 -6.21 10.61
CA LEU A 280 -11.27 -6.40 11.04
C LEU A 280 -10.89 -7.87 11.20
N GLU A 281 -11.75 -8.72 11.77
CA GLU A 281 -11.39 -10.12 12.07
C GLU A 281 -11.01 -10.92 10.83
N ARG A 282 -11.72 -10.72 9.71
CA ARG A 282 -11.37 -11.41 8.46
C ARG A 282 -10.06 -10.94 7.85
N ALA A 283 -9.62 -9.73 8.20
CA ALA A 283 -8.37 -9.12 7.77
C ALA A 283 -7.21 -9.41 8.72
N ALA A 284 -7.39 -10.26 9.75
CA ALA A 284 -6.34 -10.56 10.73
C ALA A 284 -5.62 -11.90 10.52
N TRP A 285 -6.18 -12.80 9.69
CA TRP A 285 -5.71 -14.19 9.56
C TRP A 285 -5.47 -14.62 8.12
N GLU A 286 -4.26 -15.12 7.83
CA GLU A 286 -3.87 -15.80 6.59
C GLU A 286 -4.53 -17.18 6.51
N TYR A 287 -4.49 -17.91 7.62
CA TYR A 287 -5.10 -19.22 7.74
C TYR A 287 -6.62 -19.14 7.67
N ASP A 288 -7.21 -19.94 6.78
CA ASP A 288 -8.66 -20.12 6.70
C ASP A 288 -9.07 -21.43 7.38
N PRO A 289 -9.69 -21.39 8.57
CA PRO A 289 -10.11 -22.61 9.28
C PRO A 289 -11.22 -23.38 8.56
N ALA A 290 -11.95 -22.75 7.61
CA ALA A 290 -12.92 -23.45 6.77
C ALA A 290 -12.24 -24.25 5.64
N ARG A 291 -10.94 -24.01 5.42
CA ARG A 291 -10.10 -24.67 4.40
C ARG A 291 -8.75 -25.09 5.02
N PRO A 292 -8.76 -25.96 6.04
CA PRO A 292 -7.55 -26.46 6.67
C PRO A 292 -6.83 -27.35 5.65
N ALA A 293 -5.97 -26.79 4.80
CA ALA A 293 -5.46 -27.50 3.64
C ALA A 293 -4.53 -28.66 4.03
N PRO A 294 -4.73 -29.88 3.47
CA PRO A 294 -3.70 -30.92 3.38
C PRO A 294 -3.00 -30.92 1.99
N LEU A 295 -3.34 -30.00 1.10
CA LEU A 295 -2.80 -29.90 -0.26
C LEU A 295 -1.68 -28.86 -0.30
N LYS A 296 -0.64 -29.10 -1.10
CA LYS A 296 0.53 -28.23 -1.38
C LYS A 296 0.12 -26.82 -1.85
N ASN A 297 -0.48 -26.02 -0.97
CA ASN A 297 -0.65 -24.61 -1.19
C ASN A 297 0.71 -23.95 -0.96
N ARG A 298 1.09 -23.05 -1.87
CA ARG A 298 2.30 -22.26 -1.70
C ARG A 298 2.02 -21.25 -0.59
N PRO A 299 2.79 -21.26 0.51
CA PRO A 299 2.57 -20.36 1.64
C PRO A 299 2.67 -18.90 1.21
N SER A 300 1.97 -18.01 1.93
CA SER A 300 2.15 -16.57 1.83
C SER A 300 3.59 -16.19 2.17
N SER A 301 4.10 -15.06 1.64
CA SER A 301 5.46 -14.58 1.94
C SER A 301 5.54 -13.06 1.94
N ASP A 302 5.71 -12.50 3.14
CA ASP A 302 6.04 -11.09 3.36
C ASP A 302 7.55 -10.87 3.39
N GLU A 303 8.25 -11.86 3.94
CA GLU A 303 9.70 -11.83 4.13
C GLU A 303 10.46 -11.85 2.81
N LEU A 304 9.89 -12.35 1.71
CA LEU A 304 10.47 -12.15 0.39
C LEU A 304 10.53 -10.65 0.02
N GLY A 305 9.47 -9.89 0.29
CA GLY A 305 9.46 -8.44 0.08
C GLY A 305 10.52 -7.74 0.94
N GLN A 306 10.67 -8.16 2.19
CA GLN A 306 11.73 -7.67 3.07
C GLN A 306 13.13 -8.01 2.50
N LEU A 307 13.36 -9.25 2.03
CA LEU A 307 14.63 -9.64 1.41
C LEU A 307 14.96 -8.77 0.19
N VAL A 308 13.97 -8.47 -0.65
CA VAL A 308 14.12 -7.58 -1.83
C VAL A 308 14.53 -6.18 -1.39
N ILE A 309 13.77 -5.57 -0.47
CA ILE A 309 14.04 -4.22 0.06
C ILE A 309 15.45 -4.15 0.66
N CYS A 310 15.83 -5.16 1.44
CA CYS A 310 17.14 -5.20 2.09
C CYS A 310 18.28 -5.47 1.10
N ALA A 311 18.05 -6.27 0.06
CA ALA A 311 19.03 -6.47 -1.01
C ALA A 311 19.26 -5.17 -1.80
N ASP A 312 18.20 -4.42 -2.11
CA ASP A 312 18.32 -3.16 -2.84
C ASP A 312 19.00 -2.06 -2.02
N ALA A 313 18.79 -2.04 -0.70
CA ALA A 313 19.44 -1.13 0.25
C ALA A 313 20.80 -1.62 0.77
N TYR A 314 21.33 -2.75 0.30
CA TYR A 314 22.48 -3.44 0.92
C TYR A 314 23.72 -2.56 1.15
N ASP A 315 24.01 -1.62 0.24
CA ASP A 315 25.21 -0.77 0.34
C ASP A 315 25.05 0.40 1.32
N ALA A 316 23.84 0.60 1.87
CA ALA A 316 23.63 1.61 2.89
C ALA A 316 24.38 1.20 4.17
N PRO A 317 25.27 2.05 4.70
CA PRO A 317 25.99 1.73 5.92
C PRO A 317 24.99 1.62 7.09
N GLU A 318 25.19 0.64 7.98
CA GLU A 318 24.42 0.61 9.23
C GLU A 318 24.80 1.84 10.08
N PRO A 319 23.82 2.67 10.48
CA PRO A 319 24.08 3.83 11.31
C PRO A 319 24.68 3.45 12.66
N PRO A 320 25.56 4.28 13.23
CA PRO A 320 26.10 4.03 14.56
C PRO A 320 24.99 4.05 15.62
N GLY A 321 25.18 3.28 16.69
CA GLY A 321 24.26 3.25 17.84
C GLY A 321 23.29 2.07 17.88
N GLY A 322 23.30 1.20 16.86
CA GLY A 322 22.53 -0.06 16.85
C GLY A 322 21.04 0.18 17.08
N LEU A 323 20.43 -0.56 18.00
CA LEU A 323 18.99 -0.46 18.29
C LEU A 323 18.53 0.93 18.76
N ARG A 324 19.41 1.77 19.33
CA ARG A 324 19.03 3.14 19.70
C ARG A 324 18.70 4.00 18.48
N TRP A 325 19.43 3.81 17.38
CA TRP A 325 19.13 4.50 16.12
C TRP A 325 17.80 4.02 15.54
N TRP A 326 17.55 2.71 15.56
CA TRP A 326 16.28 2.13 15.11
C TRP A 326 15.09 2.58 15.95
N ASP A 327 15.24 2.72 17.28
CA ASP A 327 14.20 3.29 18.14
C ASP A 327 13.92 4.77 17.79
N ALA A 328 14.97 5.55 17.54
CA ALA A 328 14.82 6.94 17.11
C ALA A 328 14.13 7.05 15.74
N LEU A 329 14.48 6.17 14.79
CA LEU A 329 13.81 6.08 13.50
C LEU A 329 12.32 5.73 13.68
N TRP A 330 12.01 4.69 14.44
CA TRP A 330 10.63 4.26 14.69
C TRP A 330 9.79 5.37 15.32
N ARG A 331 10.34 6.05 16.34
CA ARG A 331 9.69 7.20 16.98
C ARG A 331 9.47 8.35 16.00
N ASN A 332 10.45 8.65 15.14
CA ASN A 332 10.31 9.72 14.15
C ASN A 332 9.23 9.38 13.11
N MET A 333 9.22 8.15 12.61
CA MET A 333 8.23 7.71 11.62
C MET A 333 6.81 7.73 12.19
N THR A 334 6.63 7.27 13.44
CA THR A 334 5.33 7.27 14.13
C THR A 334 4.88 8.68 14.54
N ALA A 335 5.80 9.60 14.82
CA ALA A 335 5.49 11.00 15.05
C ALA A 335 5.09 11.74 13.75
N GLN A 336 5.71 11.38 12.62
CA GLN A 336 5.37 11.97 11.32
C GLN A 336 4.02 11.45 10.79
N SER A 337 3.71 10.17 11.03
CA SER A 337 2.43 9.57 10.67
C SER A 337 2.07 8.46 11.66
N TRP A 338 1.03 8.69 12.45
CA TRP A 338 0.47 7.67 13.35
C TRP A 338 -0.21 6.53 12.59
N ILE A 339 -0.53 6.74 11.31
CA ILE A 339 -1.20 5.75 10.44
C ILE A 339 -0.19 4.79 9.80
N ALA A 340 0.87 5.32 9.18
CA ALA A 340 1.82 4.52 8.42
C ALA A 340 3.16 4.27 9.12
N GLY A 341 3.50 5.03 10.16
CA GLY A 341 4.82 4.99 10.79
C GLY A 341 5.24 3.59 11.26
N ASP A 342 4.35 2.88 11.96
CA ASP A 342 4.59 1.53 12.45
C ASP A 342 4.74 0.51 11.31
N SER A 343 3.74 0.40 10.41
CA SER A 343 3.76 -0.58 9.31
C SER A 343 4.98 -0.41 8.39
N ARG A 344 5.32 0.84 8.08
CA ARG A 344 6.47 1.17 7.24
C ARG A 344 7.79 0.92 7.96
N PHE A 345 7.85 1.12 9.27
CA PHE A 345 9.05 0.80 10.07
C PHE A 345 9.31 -0.72 10.08
N TYR A 346 8.28 -1.53 10.33
CA TYR A 346 8.41 -2.99 10.34
C TYR A 346 8.82 -3.58 8.99
N THR A 347 8.56 -2.87 7.89
CA THR A 347 9.01 -3.26 6.55
C THR A 347 10.53 -3.17 6.38
N VAL A 348 11.19 -2.24 7.09
CA VAL A 348 12.62 -1.95 6.91
C VAL A 348 13.51 -2.42 8.06
N LEU A 349 12.95 -2.63 9.26
CA LEU A 349 13.68 -3.15 10.41
C LEU A 349 14.49 -4.42 10.10
N PRO A 350 13.97 -5.42 9.34
CA PRO A 350 14.72 -6.64 9.05
C PRO A 350 16.05 -6.42 8.34
N CYS A 351 16.24 -5.30 7.64
CA CYS A 351 17.45 -5.04 6.87
C CYS A 351 18.72 -4.95 7.72
N ARG A 352 18.60 -4.62 9.02
CA ARG A 352 19.73 -4.70 9.95
C ARG A 352 20.30 -6.11 10.12
N ARG A 353 19.54 -7.15 9.78
CA ARG A 353 19.96 -8.55 9.88
C ARG A 353 20.45 -9.12 8.57
N PHE A 354 20.17 -8.49 7.44
CA PHE A 354 20.43 -9.06 6.12
C PHE A 354 21.90 -9.46 5.92
N ALA A 355 22.84 -8.55 6.22
CA ALA A 355 24.27 -8.76 6.03
C ALA A 355 24.88 -9.84 6.94
N ARG A 356 24.16 -10.28 7.99
CA ARG A 356 24.57 -11.41 8.83
C ARG A 356 24.44 -12.74 8.10
N TYR A 357 23.42 -12.88 7.25
CA TYR A 357 23.04 -14.17 6.65
C TYR A 357 23.48 -14.30 5.20
N TRP A 358 23.56 -13.19 4.47
CA TRP A 358 23.99 -13.18 3.08
C TRP A 358 25.14 -12.20 2.86
N PRO A 359 26.13 -12.58 2.03
CA PRO A 359 27.08 -11.61 1.52
C PRO A 359 26.37 -10.64 0.55
N ARG A 360 27.14 -9.71 0.01
CA ARG A 360 26.67 -8.74 -0.99
C ARG A 360 25.81 -9.40 -2.08
N PRO A 361 24.65 -8.78 -2.42
CA PRO A 361 23.85 -9.20 -3.56
C PRO A 361 24.70 -9.28 -4.82
N ALA A 362 24.42 -10.27 -5.67
CA ALA A 362 25.24 -10.50 -6.86
C ALA A 362 25.14 -9.33 -7.86
N GLU A 363 24.07 -8.55 -7.81
CA GLU A 363 23.93 -7.31 -8.56
C GLU A 363 22.94 -6.38 -7.88
N VAL A 364 23.23 -5.08 -7.94
CA VAL A 364 22.34 -3.99 -7.56
C VAL A 364 22.56 -2.85 -8.54
N TYR A 365 21.51 -2.09 -8.85
CA TYR A 365 21.64 -0.95 -9.75
C TYR A 365 21.96 0.32 -8.96
N ARG A 366 23.08 0.97 -9.32
CA ARG A 366 23.58 2.21 -8.69
C ARG A 366 23.78 3.37 -9.66
N GLY A 367 23.50 3.15 -10.94
CA GLY A 367 23.60 4.18 -11.97
C GLY A 367 22.57 5.30 -11.80
N ASP A 368 22.73 6.29 -12.67
CA ASP A 368 21.85 7.45 -12.76
C ASP A 368 20.57 7.12 -13.52
N LEU A 369 19.46 7.75 -13.11
CA LEU A 369 18.17 7.51 -13.76
C LEU A 369 17.99 8.36 -15.04
N ASN A 370 19.06 8.93 -15.58
CA ASN A 370 19.06 9.89 -16.68
C ASN A 370 19.71 9.35 -17.98
N HIS A 371 19.92 8.04 -18.08
CA HIS A 371 20.47 7.46 -19.31
C HIS A 371 19.57 7.83 -20.51
N THR A 372 20.18 8.15 -21.66
CA THR A 372 19.40 8.50 -22.86
C THR A 372 18.65 7.26 -23.34
N LEU A 373 17.32 7.29 -23.21
CA LEU A 373 16.45 6.20 -23.60
C LEU A 373 16.16 6.24 -25.09
N ARG A 374 15.82 5.08 -25.68
CA ARG A 374 15.33 5.01 -27.06
C ARG A 374 14.04 5.81 -27.23
N HIS A 375 13.10 5.61 -26.31
CA HIS A 375 11.85 6.37 -26.21
C HIS A 375 11.66 6.86 -24.77
N PRO A 376 11.07 8.05 -24.56
CA PRO A 376 10.74 8.51 -23.22
C PRO A 376 9.67 7.64 -22.55
N VAL A 377 9.64 7.65 -21.23
CA VAL A 377 8.61 6.95 -20.42
C VAL A 377 7.49 7.90 -20.01
N LEU A 378 6.31 7.36 -19.72
CA LEU A 378 5.19 8.11 -19.14
C LEU A 378 5.09 7.80 -17.64
N LEU A 379 5.19 8.82 -16.81
CA LEU A 379 5.01 8.74 -15.36
C LEU A 379 3.57 9.14 -15.02
N ILE A 380 2.98 8.46 -14.04
CA ILE A 380 1.73 8.85 -13.40
C ILE A 380 1.98 8.84 -11.90
N ALA A 381 1.64 9.94 -11.24
CA ALA A 381 1.78 10.06 -9.79
C ALA A 381 0.66 10.93 -9.21
N GLU A 382 0.14 10.51 -8.07
CA GLU A 382 -1.11 11.03 -7.52
C GLU A 382 -0.86 11.99 -6.35
N THR A 383 -1.71 13.01 -6.23
CA THR A 383 -1.60 14.00 -5.15
C THR A 383 -1.76 13.38 -3.77
N TYR A 384 -2.76 12.51 -3.58
CA TYR A 384 -3.06 11.89 -2.29
C TYR A 384 -2.79 10.37 -2.31
N ASP A 385 -1.64 9.96 -2.87
CA ASP A 385 -1.14 8.60 -2.78
C ASP A 385 -0.49 8.31 -1.40
N PRO A 386 -1.03 7.39 -0.59
CA PRO A 386 -0.47 7.08 0.73
C PRO A 386 0.84 6.25 0.67
N ALA A 387 1.28 5.81 -0.52
CA ALA A 387 2.42 4.90 -0.69
C ALA A 387 3.50 5.46 -1.63
N THR A 388 3.10 6.15 -2.70
CA THR A 388 3.98 6.71 -3.74
C THR A 388 3.55 8.12 -4.13
N PRO A 389 3.75 9.12 -3.25
CA PRO A 389 3.23 10.48 -3.43
C PRO A 389 3.76 11.19 -4.68
N LEU A 390 2.98 12.15 -5.22
CA LEU A 390 3.34 12.97 -6.38
C LEU A 390 4.76 13.55 -6.34
N ARG A 391 5.27 13.90 -5.15
CA ARG A 391 6.66 14.38 -5.02
C ARG A 391 7.70 13.38 -5.55
N ASN A 392 7.44 12.08 -5.46
CA ASN A 392 8.33 11.04 -5.96
C ASN A 392 8.32 11.05 -7.49
N GLY A 393 7.15 11.17 -8.10
CA GLY A 393 6.99 11.37 -9.54
C GLY A 393 7.72 12.62 -10.05
N ARG A 394 7.60 13.75 -9.34
CA ARG A 394 8.31 15.01 -9.69
C ARG A 394 9.82 14.91 -9.53
N ARG A 395 10.31 14.22 -8.49
CA ARG A 395 11.75 13.97 -8.30
C ARG A 395 12.30 13.06 -9.38
N LEU A 396 11.56 12.00 -9.75
CA LEU A 396 11.94 11.13 -10.85
C LEU A 396 11.95 11.88 -12.18
N LEU A 397 10.90 12.67 -12.47
CA LEU A 397 10.84 13.52 -13.67
C LEU A 397 12.05 14.45 -13.75
N ALA A 398 12.42 15.09 -12.65
CA ALA A 398 13.58 15.97 -12.60
C ALA A 398 14.90 15.24 -12.89
N GLU A 399 15.09 14.01 -12.39
CA GLU A 399 16.28 13.22 -12.69
C GLU A 399 16.28 12.70 -14.15
N MET A 400 15.14 12.19 -14.64
CA MET A 400 15.02 11.65 -16.00
C MET A 400 15.08 12.73 -17.09
N GLY A 401 14.68 13.96 -16.76
CA GLY A 401 14.61 15.09 -17.68
C GLY A 401 13.78 14.77 -18.92
N ARG A 402 14.35 14.99 -20.12
CA ARG A 402 13.67 14.75 -21.39
C ARG A 402 13.24 13.29 -21.63
N ASN A 403 13.77 12.34 -20.86
CA ASN A 403 13.44 10.92 -20.95
C ASN A 403 12.08 10.57 -20.30
N ALA A 404 11.37 11.55 -19.73
CA ALA A 404 10.06 11.31 -19.12
C ALA A 404 9.06 12.45 -19.43
N ARG A 405 7.78 12.14 -19.22
CA ARG A 405 6.67 13.09 -19.04
C ARG A 405 5.83 12.62 -17.87
N LEU A 406 5.27 13.55 -17.10
CA LEU A 406 4.48 13.25 -15.91
C LEU A 406 3.01 13.64 -16.10
N ILE A 407 2.12 12.73 -15.78
CA ILE A 407 0.73 13.03 -15.49
C ILE A 407 0.62 13.21 -13.97
N ALA A 408 0.39 14.44 -13.53
CA ALA A 408 0.02 14.73 -12.14
C ALA A 408 -1.47 14.41 -11.98
N HIS A 409 -1.76 13.27 -11.37
CA HIS A 409 -3.11 12.79 -11.18
C HIS A 409 -3.68 13.34 -9.86
N HIS A 410 -4.61 14.28 -9.96
CA HIS A 410 -5.35 14.84 -8.84
C HIS A 410 -6.51 13.91 -8.45
N GLY A 411 -6.21 12.96 -7.56
CA GLY A 411 -7.14 11.96 -7.07
C GLY A 411 -6.66 11.36 -5.75
N TYR A 412 -7.46 10.43 -5.22
CA TYR A 412 -7.21 9.79 -3.92
C TYR A 412 -6.95 8.30 -4.05
N GLY A 413 -5.95 7.83 -3.31
CA GLY A 413 -5.57 6.43 -3.31
C GLY A 413 -4.24 6.17 -4.00
N HIS A 414 -3.83 4.92 -3.95
CA HIS A 414 -2.54 4.53 -4.47
C HIS A 414 -2.60 4.31 -5.99
N SER A 415 -1.67 4.88 -6.77
CA SER A 415 -1.68 4.90 -8.25
C SER A 415 -2.98 5.48 -8.85
N SER A 416 -3.15 5.46 -10.17
CA SER A 416 -4.30 6.05 -10.88
C SER A 416 -5.62 5.26 -10.73
N ARG A 417 -5.94 4.80 -9.52
CA ARG A 417 -7.13 4.02 -9.17
C ARG A 417 -8.37 4.89 -8.98
N ASP A 418 -8.17 6.11 -8.52
CA ASP A 418 -9.21 7.13 -8.66
C ASP A 418 -9.33 7.42 -10.15
N THR A 419 -10.44 7.01 -10.75
CA THR A 419 -10.48 6.91 -12.21
C THR A 419 -10.55 8.29 -12.85
N SER A 420 -9.75 8.52 -13.89
CA SER A 420 -9.77 9.75 -14.68
C SER A 420 -9.70 9.44 -16.16
N ARG A 421 -10.71 9.87 -16.92
CA ARG A 421 -10.71 9.81 -18.39
C ARG A 421 -9.54 10.58 -19.01
N CYS A 422 -9.06 11.63 -18.35
CA CYS A 422 -7.87 12.38 -18.80
C CYS A 422 -6.62 11.50 -18.70
N THR A 423 -6.35 10.93 -17.52
CA THR A 423 -5.20 10.05 -17.29
C THR A 423 -5.24 8.82 -18.19
N ASP A 424 -6.39 8.15 -18.26
CA ASP A 424 -6.57 6.95 -19.08
C ASP A 424 -6.46 7.26 -20.57
N GLY A 425 -6.97 8.40 -21.02
CA GLY A 425 -6.86 8.84 -22.41
C GLY A 425 -5.41 9.05 -22.84
N LEU A 426 -4.61 9.72 -22.01
CA LEU A 426 -3.18 9.96 -22.27
C LEU A 426 -2.37 8.66 -22.20
N ALA A 427 -2.57 7.83 -21.16
CA ALA A 427 -1.89 6.55 -21.04
C ALA A 427 -2.21 5.62 -22.22
N LYS A 428 -3.47 5.59 -22.66
CA LYS A 428 -3.91 4.83 -23.83
C LYS A 428 -3.31 5.36 -25.14
N ALA A 429 -3.26 6.67 -25.34
CA ALA A 429 -2.62 7.28 -26.51
C ALA A 429 -1.13 6.96 -26.56
N PHE A 430 -0.44 6.99 -25.42
CA PHE A 430 0.96 6.61 -25.31
C PHE A 430 1.18 5.12 -25.63
N ILE A 431 0.43 4.21 -25.00
CA ILE A 431 0.56 2.76 -25.24
C ILE A 431 0.24 2.39 -26.70
N LEU A 432 -0.68 3.08 -27.36
CA LEU A 432 -1.10 2.74 -28.72
C LEU A 432 -0.26 3.42 -29.82
N HIS A 433 0.21 4.64 -29.56
CA HIS A 433 0.78 5.50 -30.59
C HIS A 433 2.13 6.13 -30.21
N GLY A 434 2.62 5.91 -28.98
CA GLY A 434 3.82 6.59 -28.47
C GLY A 434 3.61 8.09 -28.24
N ALA A 435 2.35 8.56 -28.25
CA ALA A 435 2.02 9.97 -28.07
C ALA A 435 2.18 10.36 -26.59
N LEU A 436 3.01 11.36 -26.32
CA LEU A 436 3.26 11.92 -25.00
C LEU A 436 2.68 13.33 -24.91
N PRO A 437 2.33 13.83 -23.71
CA PRO A 437 2.01 15.25 -23.53
C PRO A 437 3.20 16.14 -23.92
N ASP A 438 2.89 17.32 -24.47
CA ASP A 438 3.91 18.30 -24.86
C ASP A 438 4.66 18.84 -23.64
N ASP A 439 3.90 19.23 -22.62
CA ASP A 439 4.40 19.73 -21.34
C ASP A 439 5.09 18.64 -20.52
N GLN A 440 6.11 19.03 -19.74
CA GLN A 440 6.82 18.11 -18.83
C GLN A 440 5.90 17.48 -17.78
N GLU A 441 4.94 18.25 -17.28
CA GLU A 441 3.93 17.82 -16.32
C GLU A 441 2.55 18.26 -16.82
N THR A 442 1.58 17.34 -16.85
CA THR A 442 0.19 17.60 -17.24
C THR A 442 -0.74 17.20 -16.11
N ALA A 443 -1.63 18.11 -15.72
CA ALA A 443 -2.63 17.85 -14.68
C ALA A 443 -3.84 17.09 -15.24
N CYS A 444 -4.23 16.01 -14.58
CA CYS A 444 -5.49 15.29 -14.81
C CYS A 444 -6.22 15.12 -13.49
N TYR A 445 -7.55 15.22 -13.47
CA TYR A 445 -8.36 15.12 -12.26
C TYR A 445 -9.21 13.85 -12.29
N ALA A 446 -9.40 13.23 -11.12
CA ALA A 446 -10.38 12.17 -10.95
C ALA A 446 -11.77 12.62 -11.42
N ASP A 447 -12.52 11.73 -12.08
CA ASP A 447 -13.83 12.05 -12.65
C ASP A 447 -14.92 12.27 -11.58
N GLU A 448 -14.72 11.69 -10.38
CA GLU A 448 -15.69 11.68 -9.28
C GLU A 448 -15.01 12.03 -7.96
N LYS A 449 -15.81 12.35 -6.94
CA LYS A 449 -15.33 12.61 -5.58
C LYS A 449 -15.57 11.42 -4.65
N PRO A 450 -14.70 11.19 -3.65
CA PRO A 450 -14.96 10.21 -2.60
C PRO A 450 -16.33 10.40 -1.95
N TYR A 451 -16.88 9.32 -1.40
CA TYR A 451 -18.25 9.25 -0.87
C TYR A 451 -19.39 9.42 -1.88
N ARG A 452 -19.12 9.94 -3.08
CA ARG A 452 -20.12 10.19 -4.14
C ARG A 452 -19.98 9.29 -5.38
N TYR A 453 -19.05 8.33 -5.36
CA TYR A 453 -18.85 7.40 -6.48
C TYR A 453 -20.14 6.74 -6.97
N GLY A 454 -20.42 6.76 -8.26
CA GLY A 454 -21.58 6.13 -8.88
C GLY A 454 -22.94 6.70 -8.43
N LEU A 455 -22.96 7.80 -7.66
CA LEU A 455 -24.17 8.56 -7.37
C LEU A 455 -24.37 9.57 -8.50
N GLY A 456 -25.57 9.63 -9.07
CA GLY A 456 -25.95 10.80 -9.88
C GLY A 456 -25.87 12.06 -9.02
N LYS A 457 -25.79 13.25 -9.63
CA LYS A 457 -25.61 14.55 -8.93
C LYS A 457 -26.61 14.85 -7.80
N HIS A 458 -27.68 14.06 -7.64
CA HIS A 458 -28.79 14.26 -6.69
C HIS A 458 -29.18 13.00 -5.89
N ALA A 459 -28.39 11.91 -5.90
CA ALA A 459 -28.77 10.66 -5.22
C ALA A 459 -28.09 10.53 -3.84
N ALA A 460 -28.85 10.25 -2.77
CA ALA A 460 -28.32 10.13 -1.39
C ALA A 460 -27.67 8.76 -1.11
N LEU A 461 -26.90 8.60 -0.02
CA LEU A 461 -26.40 7.26 0.37
C LEU A 461 -27.52 6.26 0.66
N SER A 462 -28.71 6.72 1.07
CA SER A 462 -29.85 5.83 1.31
C SER A 462 -30.29 5.09 0.04
N ASP A 463 -29.95 5.60 -1.15
CA ASP A 463 -30.19 4.93 -2.43
C ASP A 463 -29.14 3.84 -2.73
N ARG A 464 -28.03 3.81 -2.00
CA ARG A 464 -27.05 2.71 -2.05
C ARG A 464 -27.48 1.59 -1.10
N SER A 465 -28.09 0.55 -1.67
CA SER A 465 -28.38 -0.71 -0.97
C SER A 465 -27.13 -1.58 -0.70
N ALA A 466 -25.92 -1.02 -0.79
CA ALA A 466 -24.69 -1.79 -0.71
C ALA A 466 -24.32 -2.08 0.76
N ASP A 467 -24.26 -3.37 1.11
CA ASP A 467 -23.78 -3.85 2.41
C ASP A 467 -22.33 -3.35 2.65
N PRO A 468 -22.06 -2.58 3.72
CA PRO A 468 -20.71 -2.11 4.06
C PRO A 468 -19.69 -3.23 4.19
N VAL A 469 -20.11 -4.41 4.66
CA VAL A 469 -19.25 -5.59 4.81
C VAL A 469 -18.86 -6.16 3.43
N GLU A 470 -19.76 -6.11 2.45
CA GLU A 470 -19.45 -6.53 1.08
C GLU A 470 -18.52 -5.53 0.38
N LEU A 471 -18.77 -4.22 0.53
CA LEU A 471 -17.86 -3.18 0.03
C LEU A 471 -16.46 -3.35 0.62
N TRP A 472 -16.38 -3.61 1.93
CA TRP A 472 -15.11 -3.90 2.59
C TRP A 472 -14.46 -5.17 2.07
N ARG A 473 -15.22 -6.25 1.85
CA ARG A 473 -14.70 -7.51 1.29
C ARG A 473 -14.14 -7.35 -0.12
N GLN A 474 -14.73 -6.47 -0.93
CA GLN A 474 -14.21 -6.12 -2.25
C GLN A 474 -12.90 -5.35 -2.11
N HIS A 475 -12.88 -4.34 -1.23
CA HIS A 475 -11.68 -3.59 -0.90
C HIS A 475 -10.53 -4.49 -0.44
N LEU A 476 -10.77 -5.42 0.49
CA LEU A 476 -9.74 -6.33 1.00
C LEU A 476 -9.13 -7.19 -0.11
N ALA A 477 -9.93 -7.64 -1.07
CA ALA A 477 -9.38 -8.47 -2.13
C ALA A 477 -8.68 -7.70 -3.23
N GLU A 478 -9.07 -6.45 -3.46
CA GLU A 478 -8.27 -5.56 -4.27
C GLU A 478 -6.94 -5.34 -3.56
N LEU A 479 -6.95 -4.92 -2.29
CA LEU A 479 -5.74 -4.64 -1.51
C LEU A 479 -4.79 -5.85 -1.42
N ALA A 480 -5.29 -7.08 -1.34
CA ALA A 480 -4.46 -8.30 -1.40
C ALA A 480 -3.64 -8.44 -2.71
N VAL A 481 -4.08 -7.81 -3.80
CA VAL A 481 -3.34 -7.71 -5.06
C VAL A 481 -2.39 -6.51 -5.05
N LEU A 482 -2.78 -5.39 -4.43
CA LEU A 482 -2.05 -4.13 -4.49
C LEU A 482 -0.89 -4.05 -3.50
N ASN A 483 -1.16 -4.43 -2.27
CA ASN A 483 -0.19 -4.46 -1.19
C ASN A 483 -0.50 -5.64 -0.27
N PRO A 484 0.03 -6.84 -0.58
CA PRO A 484 -0.23 -8.04 0.21
C PRO A 484 0.33 -7.94 1.63
N THR A 485 1.22 -7.00 1.95
CA THR A 485 1.73 -6.85 3.33
C THR A 485 0.73 -6.20 4.29
N LEU A 486 -0.33 -5.56 3.74
CA LEU A 486 -1.37 -4.91 4.53
C LEU A 486 -2.55 -5.80 4.82
N LEU A 487 -2.58 -7.01 4.27
CA LEU A 487 -3.64 -7.96 4.48
C LEU A 487 -3.14 -9.40 4.47
N PRO A 488 -3.74 -10.26 5.31
CA PRO A 488 -3.57 -11.68 5.15
C PRO A 488 -4.14 -12.14 3.80
N ARG A 489 -3.33 -12.83 2.99
CA ARG A 489 -3.73 -13.43 1.71
C ARG A 489 -4.66 -14.63 1.91
N ARG A 490 -5.95 -14.35 2.15
CA ARG A 490 -6.98 -15.37 1.88
C ARG A 490 -7.06 -15.64 0.38
N ARG A 491 -6.57 -16.81 -0.06
CA ARG A 491 -6.84 -17.31 -1.42
C ARG A 491 -8.35 -17.45 -1.62
N ARG A 492 -8.91 -16.57 -2.47
CA ARG A 492 -10.29 -16.65 -2.96
C ARG A 492 -10.55 -17.99 -3.66
N LEU A 493 -11.79 -18.45 -3.49
CA LEU A 493 -12.48 -19.51 -4.24
C LEU A 493 -11.98 -19.61 -5.69
N LEU A 494 -11.60 -20.83 -6.09
CA LEU A 494 -11.50 -21.24 -7.49
C LEU A 494 -12.77 -20.88 -8.25
#